data_AF-A0A0G1TJZ6-F1
#
_entry.id   AF-A0A0G1TJZ6-F1
#
_cell.length_a   1.000
_cell.length_b   1.000
_cell.length_c   1.000
_cell.angle_alpha   90.00
_cell.angle_beta   90.00
_cell.angle_gamma   90.00
#
_symmetry.space_group_name_H-M   'P 1'
#
loop_
_entity.id
_entity.type
_entity.pdbx_description
1 polymer ?
#
loop_
_entity_poly.entity_id
_entity_poly.type
_entity_poly.pdbx_seq_one_letter_code
_entity_poly.pdbx_strand_id
1 'polypeptide(L)'
;MNHKKIISVILVASLLALGGGYVFFEPVKFGICESTYYTSYNFYNYYGHWGEGGNNRVWCNEFFGEGILLALLWSFLPLLLITSALFFVRRETFLAWAKFASISFPLILSVLLYTYNNTPTEGGFGLAGLISDEMLATVFLPPLFVIVSLLIIGIKSWKLKTRSRIENVES
;
A
#
# COMPACT_ATOMS: atom_id res chain seq x y z
N MET A 1 -6.95 0.20 26.83
CA MET A 1 -7.61 -0.08 25.53
C MET A 1 -7.43 -1.56 25.19
N ASN A 2 -8.49 -2.29 24.82
CA ASN A 2 -8.43 -3.70 24.46
C ASN A 2 -7.81 -3.85 23.05
N HIS A 3 -6.70 -4.57 22.91
CA HIS A 3 -6.00 -4.78 21.63
C HIS A 3 -6.94 -5.28 20.51
N LYS A 4 -7.94 -6.11 20.84
CA LYS A 4 -8.95 -6.56 19.87
C LYS A 4 -9.79 -5.43 19.29
N LYS A 5 -10.10 -4.39 20.07
CA LYS A 5 -10.78 -3.18 19.57
C LYS A 5 -9.88 -2.42 18.59
N ILE A 6 -8.59 -2.32 18.89
CA ILE A 6 -7.62 -1.65 18.00
C ILE A 6 -7.52 -2.41 16.67
N ILE A 7 -7.35 -3.74 16.73
CA ILE A 7 -7.30 -4.60 15.53
C ILE A 7 -8.59 -4.46 14.72
N SER A 8 -9.75 -4.46 15.38
CA SER A 8 -11.05 -4.26 14.72
C SER A 8 -11.15 -2.90 14.02
N VAL A 9 -10.68 -1.82 14.66
CA VAL A 9 -10.65 -0.48 14.05
C VAL A 9 -9.73 -0.46 12.84
N ILE A 10 -8.53 -1.06 12.94
CA ILE A 10 -7.59 -1.14 11.81
C ILE A 10 -8.20 -1.95 10.67
N LEU A 11 -8.86 -3.08 10.97
CA LEU A 11 -9.50 -3.92 9.95
C LEU A 11 -10.63 -3.18 9.23
N VAL A 12 -11.49 -2.48 9.98
CA VAL A 12 -12.56 -1.65 9.39
C VAL A 12 -11.96 -0.53 8.55
N ALA A 13 -10.92 0.15 9.04
CA ALA A 13 -10.23 1.20 8.30
C ALA A 13 -9.61 0.67 6.99
N SER A 14 -8.97 -0.50 7.02
CA SER A 14 -8.41 -1.16 5.83
C SER A 14 -9.50 -1.54 4.82
N LEU A 15 -10.64 -2.07 5.29
CA LEU A 15 -11.78 -2.38 4.42
C LEU A 15 -12.38 -1.13 3.78
N LEU A 16 -12.54 -0.05 4.56
CA LEU A 16 -13.01 1.23 4.05
C LEU A 16 -12.02 1.85 3.06
N ALA A 17 -10.72 1.73 3.30
CA ALA A 17 -9.69 2.20 2.39
C ALA A 17 -9.69 1.41 1.06
N LEU A 18 -9.85 0.08 1.12
CA LEU A 18 -9.98 -0.75 -0.07
C LEU A 18 -11.27 -0.46 -0.84
N GLY A 19 -12.41 -0.37 -0.13
CA GLY A 19 -13.70 -0.05 -0.72
C GLY A 19 -13.70 1.35 -1.34
N GLY A 20 -13.16 2.33 -0.63
CA GLY A 20 -12.97 3.69 -1.14
C GLY A 20 -12.06 3.70 -2.36
N GLY A 21 -10.87 3.06 -2.27
CA GLY A 21 -9.94 2.94 -3.39
C GLY A 21 -10.57 2.31 -4.63
N TYR A 22 -11.45 1.33 -4.47
CA TYR A 22 -12.22 0.75 -5.56
C TYR A 22 -13.19 1.76 -6.20
N VAL A 23 -13.88 2.58 -5.40
CA VAL A 23 -14.72 3.68 -5.92
C VAL A 23 -13.87 4.67 -6.72
N PHE A 24 -12.67 5.00 -6.24
CA PHE A 24 -11.77 5.91 -6.94
C PHE A 24 -11.10 5.29 -8.19
N PHE A 25 -11.20 3.98 -8.40
CA PHE A 25 -10.66 3.29 -9.58
C PHE A 25 -11.44 3.63 -10.86
N GLU A 26 -12.69 4.06 -10.73
CA GLU A 26 -13.52 4.52 -11.83
C GLU A 26 -13.93 5.99 -11.62
N PRO A 27 -12.98 6.93 -11.56
CA PRO A 27 -13.25 8.32 -11.15
C PRO A 27 -14.25 9.01 -12.08
N VAL A 28 -14.34 8.54 -13.32
CA VAL A 28 -15.31 9.00 -14.32
C VAL A 28 -16.75 8.60 -13.97
N LYS A 29 -16.99 7.37 -13.49
CA LYS A 29 -18.34 6.91 -13.12
C LYS A 29 -18.89 7.64 -11.90
N PHE A 30 -18.01 8.06 -11.00
CA PHE A 30 -18.38 8.77 -9.79
C PHE A 30 -18.33 10.31 -9.93
N GLY A 31 -18.09 10.82 -11.15
CA GLY A 31 -18.08 12.26 -11.41
C GLY A 31 -16.91 13.01 -10.77
N ILE A 32 -15.84 12.30 -10.39
CA ILE A 32 -14.62 12.87 -9.80
C ILE A 32 -13.75 13.46 -10.90
N CYS A 33 -13.63 12.77 -12.04
CA CYS A 33 -13.04 13.31 -13.27
C CYS A 33 -14.17 13.50 -14.30
N GLU A 34 -14.18 14.63 -15.00
CA GLU A 34 -15.16 14.92 -16.05
C GLU A 34 -14.91 14.00 -17.27
N SER A 35 -15.91 13.23 -17.71
CA SER A 35 -15.75 12.32 -18.85
C SER A 35 -15.59 13.11 -20.15
N THR A 36 -14.37 13.34 -20.62
CA THR A 36 -14.19 13.75 -22.02
C THR A 36 -14.21 12.50 -22.88
N TYR A 37 -15.38 12.18 -23.43
CA TYR A 37 -15.50 11.34 -24.61
C TYR A 37 -14.85 12.09 -25.78
N TYR A 38 -13.52 12.13 -25.84
CA TYR A 38 -12.86 12.47 -27.09
C TYR A 38 -13.04 11.27 -28.01
N THR A 39 -13.97 11.42 -28.94
CA THR A 39 -14.03 10.65 -30.18
C THR A 39 -12.62 10.49 -30.73
N SER A 40 -12.10 9.27 -30.65
CA SER A 40 -10.80 8.84 -31.19
C SER A 40 -10.84 8.81 -32.72
N TYR A 41 -11.01 9.98 -33.34
CA TYR A 41 -10.89 10.22 -34.76
C TYR A 41 -10.10 11.52 -34.95
N ASN A 42 -8.79 11.50 -34.65
CA ASN A 42 -7.74 12.34 -35.25
C ASN A 42 -6.42 12.25 -34.47
N PHE A 43 -5.91 11.04 -34.24
CA PHE A 43 -4.64 10.84 -33.51
C PHE A 43 -3.37 11.14 -34.34
N TYR A 44 -3.49 11.71 -35.54
CA TYR A 44 -2.35 11.91 -36.46
C TYR A 44 -1.81 13.35 -36.57
N ASN A 45 -2.36 14.35 -35.86
CA ASN A 45 -1.98 15.75 -36.11
C ASN A 45 -1.61 16.58 -34.87
N TYR A 46 -1.21 15.96 -33.76
CA TYR A 46 -0.97 16.70 -32.51
C TYR A 46 0.45 16.55 -31.93
N TYR A 47 1.47 16.66 -32.78
CA TYR A 47 2.87 16.85 -32.33
C TYR A 47 3.35 18.30 -32.43
N GLY A 48 2.45 19.29 -32.54
CA GLY A 48 2.86 20.66 -32.81
C GLY A 48 1.93 21.73 -32.27
N HIS A 49 1.65 21.74 -30.95
CA HIS A 49 1.40 23.00 -30.25
C HIS A 49 1.31 22.79 -28.74
N TRP A 50 2.30 23.30 -28.02
CA TRP A 50 2.23 23.55 -26.58
C TRP A 50 1.31 24.75 -26.35
N GLY A 51 0.00 24.50 -26.32
CA GLY A 51 -1.01 25.45 -25.88
C GLY A 51 -1.38 25.16 -24.43
N GLU A 52 -1.06 26.10 -23.53
CA GLU A 52 -1.20 26.06 -22.06
C GLU A 52 -2.66 25.98 -21.53
N GLY A 53 -3.63 25.50 -22.32
CA GLY A 53 -5.06 25.62 -21.99
C GLY A 53 -5.83 24.33 -21.69
N GLY A 54 -5.25 23.14 -21.88
CA GLY A 54 -6.00 21.87 -21.89
C GLY A 54 -5.53 20.78 -20.92
N ASN A 55 -4.46 21.00 -20.16
CA ASN A 55 -3.73 19.90 -19.51
C ASN A 55 -4.37 19.33 -18.24
N ASN A 56 -5.24 20.03 -17.51
CA ASN A 56 -5.67 19.52 -16.19
C ASN A 56 -6.51 18.23 -16.24
N ARG A 57 -7.11 17.89 -17.39
CA ARG A 57 -8.04 16.75 -17.51
C ARG A 57 -7.34 15.41 -17.79
N VAL A 58 -6.27 15.40 -18.58
CA VAL A 58 -5.48 14.18 -18.88
C VAL A 58 -4.77 13.68 -17.61
N TRP A 59 -4.29 14.61 -16.79
CA TRP A 59 -3.59 14.31 -15.54
C TRP A 59 -4.50 13.67 -14.49
N CYS A 60 -5.82 13.95 -14.51
CA CYS A 60 -6.78 13.34 -13.57
C CYS A 60 -6.87 11.82 -13.80
N ASN A 61 -7.03 11.39 -15.05
CA ASN A 61 -7.16 9.98 -15.37
C ASN A 61 -5.84 9.21 -15.23
N GLU A 62 -4.70 9.80 -15.57
CA GLU A 62 -3.39 9.11 -15.39
C GLU A 62 -3.02 8.97 -13.91
N PHE A 63 -3.24 10.02 -13.11
CA PHE A 63 -2.91 10.01 -11.69
C PHE A 63 -3.79 9.04 -10.89
N PHE A 64 -5.10 9.04 -11.14
CA PHE A 64 -6.05 8.16 -10.44
C PHE A 64 -6.19 6.78 -11.09
N GLY A 65 -6.02 6.67 -12.40
CA GLY A 65 -6.28 5.43 -13.15
C GLY A 65 -5.12 4.45 -13.16
N GLU A 66 -3.86 4.91 -13.27
CA GLU A 66 -2.73 4.00 -13.56
C GLU A 66 -1.63 3.99 -12.49
N GLY A 67 -1.42 5.07 -11.73
CA GLY A 67 -0.28 5.18 -10.82
C GLY A 67 -0.57 4.85 -9.36
N ILE A 68 -1.07 5.85 -8.63
CA ILE A 68 -0.93 5.87 -7.17
C ILE A 68 -1.98 5.02 -6.46
N LEU A 69 -3.21 4.99 -6.98
CA LEU A 69 -4.33 4.25 -6.40
C LEU A 69 -4.12 2.74 -6.48
N LEU A 70 -3.61 2.26 -7.62
CA LEU A 70 -3.29 0.85 -7.82
C LEU A 70 -2.21 0.43 -6.82
N ALA A 71 -1.13 1.20 -6.70
CA ALA A 71 -0.05 0.95 -5.73
C ALA A 71 -0.55 0.94 -4.28
N LEU A 72 -1.42 1.89 -3.91
CA LEU A 72 -2.07 1.94 -2.60
C LEU A 72 -2.95 0.71 -2.36
N LEU A 73 -3.77 0.30 -3.34
CA LEU A 73 -4.66 -0.85 -3.22
C LEU A 73 -3.87 -2.15 -3.02
N TRP A 74 -2.80 -2.35 -3.79
CA TRP A 74 -1.86 -3.47 -3.60
C TRP A 74 -1.14 -3.43 -2.25
N SER A 75 -0.93 -2.24 -1.68
CA SER A 75 -0.34 -2.08 -0.35
C SER A 75 -1.33 -2.33 0.80
N PHE A 76 -2.63 -2.14 0.59
CA PHE A 76 -3.66 -2.42 1.60
C PHE A 76 -4.05 -3.89 1.71
N LEU A 77 -3.96 -4.65 0.61
CA LEU A 77 -4.21 -6.10 0.60
C LEU A 77 -3.36 -6.88 1.64
N PRO A 78 -2.02 -6.72 1.69
CA PRO A 78 -1.19 -7.38 2.69
C PRO A 78 -1.50 -6.92 4.12
N LEU A 79 -1.85 -5.65 4.28
CA LEU A 79 -2.30 -5.06 5.53
C LEU A 79 -3.57 -5.76 6.06
N LEU A 80 -4.53 -6.04 5.18
CA LEU A 80 -5.74 -6.81 5.51
C LEU A 80 -5.41 -8.24 5.92
N LEU A 81 -4.49 -8.89 5.20
CA LEU A 81 -4.05 -10.25 5.52
C LEU A 81 -3.33 -10.34 6.88
N ILE A 82 -2.46 -9.36 7.19
CA ILE A 82 -1.75 -9.33 8.47
C ILE A 82 -2.71 -9.01 9.61
N THR A 83 -3.64 -8.06 9.42
CA THR A 83 -4.59 -7.66 10.47
C THR A 83 -5.58 -8.78 10.79
N SER A 84 -6.00 -9.58 9.81
CA SER A 84 -6.81 -10.77 10.05
C SER A 84 -6.02 -11.83 10.83
N ALA A 85 -4.76 -12.08 10.47
CA ALA A 85 -3.90 -12.99 11.22
C ALA A 85 -3.72 -12.54 12.68
N LEU A 86 -3.47 -11.25 12.92
CA LEU A 86 -3.27 -10.68 14.26
C LEU A 86 -4.47 -10.83 15.19
N PHE A 87 -5.69 -10.96 14.65
CA PHE A 87 -6.89 -11.15 15.47
C PHE A 87 -6.83 -12.40 16.36
N PHE A 88 -6.12 -13.43 15.89
CA PHE A 88 -5.96 -14.70 16.60
C PHE A 88 -4.74 -14.72 17.55
N VAL A 89 -3.93 -13.67 17.54
CA VAL A 89 -2.64 -13.65 18.25
C VAL A 89 -2.78 -12.97 19.61
N ARG A 90 -1.97 -13.41 20.58
CA ARG A 90 -1.89 -12.81 21.92
C ARG A 90 -1.41 -11.34 21.85
N ARG A 91 -1.82 -10.55 22.85
CA ARG A 91 -1.50 -9.11 23.01
C ARG A 91 -0.01 -8.78 22.90
N GLU A 92 0.87 -9.65 23.39
CA GLU A 92 2.32 -9.43 23.40
C GLU A 92 2.90 -9.38 21.98
N THR A 93 2.49 -10.30 21.12
CA THR A 93 2.91 -10.33 19.72
C THR A 93 2.36 -9.14 18.96
N PHE A 94 1.10 -8.76 19.22
CA PHE A 94 0.49 -7.57 18.63
C PHE A 94 1.31 -6.31 18.95
N LEU A 95 1.75 -6.14 20.20
CA LEU A 95 2.55 -4.97 20.59
C LEU A 95 3.92 -4.94 19.92
N ALA A 96 4.56 -6.10 19.75
CA ALA A 96 5.83 -6.20 19.01
C ALA A 96 5.64 -5.85 17.53
N TRP A 97 4.59 -6.38 16.90
CA TRP A 97 4.25 -6.05 15.52
C TRP A 97 3.89 -4.55 15.36
N ALA A 98 3.11 -3.98 16.28
CA ALA A 98 2.70 -2.58 16.22
C ALA A 98 3.91 -1.62 16.30
N LYS A 99 4.94 -1.95 17.09
CA LYS A 99 6.20 -1.18 17.12
C LYS A 99 6.92 -1.21 15.78
N PHE A 100 7.03 -2.39 15.18
CA PHE A 100 7.60 -2.53 13.83
C PHE A 100 6.79 -1.71 12.81
N ALA A 101 5.48 -1.91 12.77
CA ALA A 101 4.57 -1.20 11.89
C ALA A 101 4.66 0.33 12.04
N SER A 102 4.78 0.84 13.28
CA SER A 102 4.88 2.28 13.53
C SER A 102 6.10 2.96 12.90
N ILE A 103 7.18 2.20 12.67
CA ILE A 103 8.41 2.69 12.03
C ILE A 103 8.35 2.40 10.52
N SER A 104 7.91 1.21 10.14
CA SER A 104 7.86 0.80 8.75
C SER A 104 6.84 1.59 7.94
N PHE A 105 5.61 1.81 8.44
CA PHE A 105 4.59 2.54 7.68
C PHE A 105 5.02 3.92 7.18
N PRO A 106 5.52 4.84 8.02
CA PRO A 106 5.95 6.15 7.54
C PRO A 106 7.14 6.05 6.58
N LEU A 107 8.02 5.06 6.75
CA LEU A 107 9.14 4.82 5.83
C LEU A 107 8.63 4.40 4.44
N ILE A 108 7.74 3.41 4.39
CA ILE A 108 7.11 2.93 3.14
C ILE A 108 6.36 4.07 2.45
N LEU A 109 5.58 4.84 3.22
CA LEU A 109 4.83 5.98 2.71
C LEU A 109 5.75 7.08 2.15
N SER A 110 6.87 7.36 2.82
CA SER A 110 7.85 8.35 2.37
C SER A 110 8.51 7.92 1.07
N VAL A 111 8.85 6.63 0.92
CA VAL A 111 9.39 6.07 -0.33
C VAL A 111 8.35 6.18 -1.45
N LEU A 112 7.09 5.81 -1.20
CA LEU A 112 6.02 5.93 -2.18
C LEU A 112 5.83 7.39 -2.65
N LEU A 113 5.74 8.33 -1.70
CA LEU A 113 5.59 9.75 -2.03
C LEU A 113 6.79 10.28 -2.79
N TYR A 114 8.00 9.89 -2.41
CA TYR A 114 9.22 10.28 -3.11
C TYR A 114 9.25 9.74 -4.56
N THR A 115 8.91 8.47 -4.75
CA THR A 115 8.90 7.82 -6.06
C THR A 115 7.88 8.44 -7.01
N TYR A 116 6.67 8.75 -6.54
CA TYR A 116 5.62 9.31 -7.40
C TYR A 116 5.69 10.84 -7.57
N ASN A 117 6.38 11.55 -6.67
CA ASN A 117 6.51 13.01 -6.77
C ASN A 117 7.67 13.46 -7.66
N ASN A 118 8.71 12.62 -7.82
CA ASN A 118 9.81 12.93 -8.72
C ASN A 118 9.55 12.25 -10.07
N THR A 119 9.49 13.04 -11.16
CA THR A 119 9.52 12.50 -12.52
C THR A 119 10.75 11.59 -12.68
N PRO A 120 10.68 10.49 -13.45
CA PRO A 120 11.77 9.55 -13.61
C PRO A 120 12.98 10.21 -14.27
N THR A 121 13.79 10.90 -13.47
CA THR A 121 15.15 11.27 -13.84
C THR A 121 15.97 10.01 -13.71
N GLU A 122 16.77 9.70 -14.73
CA GLU A 122 17.50 8.44 -14.99
C GLU A 122 18.40 7.89 -13.84
N GLY A 123 18.40 8.51 -12.66
CA GLY A 123 19.06 8.03 -11.43
C GLY A 123 18.05 7.60 -10.37
N GLY A 124 17.38 6.47 -10.58
CA GLY A 124 16.51 5.87 -9.56
C GLY A 124 17.27 5.46 -8.30
N PHE A 125 16.58 5.39 -7.17
CA PHE A 125 17.13 4.98 -5.86
C PHE A 125 17.42 3.46 -5.80
N GLY A 126 16.92 2.68 -6.77
CA GLY A 126 17.16 1.24 -6.88
C GLY A 126 18.63 0.88 -7.14
N LEU A 127 19.04 -0.32 -6.69
CA LEU A 127 20.34 -0.98 -6.92
C LEU A 127 20.93 -0.65 -8.30
N ALA A 128 21.73 0.41 -8.41
CA ALA A 128 22.46 0.83 -9.61
C ALA A 128 21.65 0.81 -10.94
N GLY A 129 20.35 1.15 -10.91
CA GLY A 129 19.50 1.15 -12.10
C GLY A 129 18.99 -0.23 -12.57
N LEU A 130 19.21 -1.29 -11.79
CA LEU A 130 18.71 -2.64 -12.09
C LEU A 130 17.19 -2.79 -11.89
N ILE A 131 16.57 -1.91 -11.09
CA ILE A 131 15.16 -1.97 -10.72
C ILE A 131 14.60 -0.55 -10.80
N SER A 132 13.44 -0.38 -11.46
CA SER A 132 12.76 0.93 -11.47
C SER A 132 12.20 1.25 -10.08
N ASP A 133 12.15 2.54 -9.74
CA ASP A 133 11.63 2.98 -8.44
C ASP A 133 10.16 2.56 -8.25
N GLU A 134 9.39 2.53 -9.35
CA GLU A 134 8.02 2.02 -9.39
C GLU A 134 7.93 0.54 -9.02
N MET A 135 8.82 -0.30 -9.57
CA MET A 135 8.87 -1.74 -9.23
C MET A 135 9.29 -1.93 -7.78
N LEU A 136 10.25 -1.16 -7.27
CA LEU A 136 10.66 -1.21 -5.87
C LEU A 136 9.46 -0.94 -4.95
N ALA A 137 8.70 0.12 -5.23
CA ALA A 137 7.58 0.56 -4.42
C ALA A 137 6.36 -0.37 -4.49
N THR A 138 6.08 -0.96 -5.66
CA THR A 138 4.86 -1.77 -5.88
C THR A 138 5.09 -3.28 -5.75
N VAL A 139 6.22 -3.78 -6.21
CA VAL A 139 6.49 -5.22 -6.32
C VAL A 139 7.32 -5.73 -5.14
N PHE A 140 8.31 -4.97 -4.66
CA PHE A 140 9.23 -5.45 -3.63
C PHE A 140 8.82 -5.07 -2.21
N LEU A 141 8.46 -3.81 -2.00
CA LEU A 141 8.16 -3.29 -0.67
C LEU A 141 6.96 -3.96 0.02
N PRO A 142 5.80 -4.13 -0.64
CA PRO A 142 4.64 -4.73 0.02
C PRO A 142 4.85 -6.20 0.41
N PRO A 143 5.39 -7.09 -0.45
CA PRO A 143 5.69 -8.47 -0.05
C PRO A 143 6.75 -8.54 1.05
N LEU A 144 7.78 -7.69 1.00
CA LEU A 144 8.81 -7.65 2.05
C LEU A 144 8.21 -7.28 3.41
N PHE A 145 7.30 -6.30 3.44
CA PHE A 145 6.55 -5.95 4.65
C PHE A 145 5.73 -7.13 5.20
N VAL A 146 5.10 -7.92 4.33
CA VAL A 146 4.38 -9.15 4.72
C VAL A 146 5.31 -10.18 5.32
N ILE A 147 6.42 -10.49 4.63
CA ILE A 147 7.36 -11.52 5.07
C ILE A 147 7.90 -11.18 6.47
N VAL A 148 8.34 -9.93 6.67
CA VAL A 148 8.86 -9.49 7.97
C VAL A 148 7.75 -9.51 9.04
N SER A 149 6.53 -9.08 8.70
CA SER A 149 5.39 -9.14 9.62
C SER A 149 5.07 -10.58 10.06
N LEU A 150 5.03 -11.52 9.11
CA LEU A 150 4.79 -12.94 9.39
C LEU A 150 5.91 -13.56 10.22
N LEU A 151 7.17 -13.21 9.95
CA LEU A 151 8.31 -13.67 10.75
C LEU A 151 8.19 -13.21 12.21
N ILE A 152 7.86 -11.92 12.44
CA ILE A 152 7.66 -11.39 13.81
C ILE A 152 6.52 -12.15 14.52
N ILE A 153 5.40 -12.36 13.82
CA ILE A 153 4.24 -13.06 14.37
C ILE A 153 4.60 -14.52 14.69
N GLY A 154 5.26 -15.22 13.75
CA GLY A 154 5.65 -16.62 13.87
C GLY A 154 6.63 -16.87 15.01
N ILE A 155 7.74 -16.12 15.05
CA ILE A 155 8.80 -16.27 16.08
C ILE A 155 8.23 -16.03 17.47
N LYS A 156 7.42 -14.98 17.65
CA LYS A 156 6.82 -14.66 18.95
C LYS A 156 5.75 -15.67 19.36
N SER A 157 4.91 -16.09 18.42
CA SER A 157 3.87 -17.11 18.66
C SER A 157 4.50 -18.44 19.11
N TRP A 158 5.58 -18.87 18.44
CA TRP A 158 6.32 -20.08 18.81
C TRP A 158 6.99 -19.96 20.18
N LYS A 159 7.68 -18.84 20.47
CA LYS A 159 8.35 -18.64 21.76
C LYS A 159 7.37 -18.75 22.94
N LEU A 160 6.15 -18.23 22.80
CA LEU A 160 5.12 -18.30 23.83
C LEU A 160 4.56 -19.71 24.02
N LYS A 161 4.42 -20.48 22.94
CA LYS A 161 3.98 -21.88 23.00
C LYS A 161 5.00 -22.77 23.72
N THR A 162 6.29 -22.48 23.59
CA THR A 162 7.35 -23.23 24.28
C THR A 162 7.36 -22.92 25.77
N ARG A 163 7.22 -21.65 26.16
CA ARG A 163 7.23 -21.24 27.57
C ARG A 163 6.11 -21.91 28.38
N SER A 164 4.89 -21.94 27.84
CA SER A 164 3.76 -22.60 28.51
C SER A 164 3.93 -24.11 28.66
N ARG A 165 4.75 -24.75 27.82
CA ARG A 165 5.03 -26.18 27.96
C ARG A 165 6.00 -26.48 29.08
N ILE A 166 6.96 -25.60 29.34
CA ILE A 166 7.95 -25.76 30.41
C ILE A 166 7.26 -25.60 31.77
N GLU A 167 6.41 -24.59 31.93
CA GLU A 167 5.67 -24.33 33.17
C GLU A 167 4.75 -25.49 33.58
N ASN A 168 4.19 -26.25 32.62
CA ASN A 168 3.36 -27.42 32.90
C ASN A 168 4.13 -28.68 33.30
N VAL A 169 5.46 -28.72 33.12
CA VAL A 169 6.30 -29.87 33.52
C VAL A 169 6.78 -29.71 34.97
N GLU A 170 6.81 -28.48 35.48
CA GLU A 170 7.26 -28.16 36.84
C GLU A 170 6.12 -28.19 37.88
N SER A 171 4.86 -28.24 37.44
CA SER A 171 3.65 -28.31 38.27
C SER A 171 3.17 -29.75 38.48
#